data_AF-W2KCG2-F1
#
_entry.id   AF-W2KCG2-F1
#
_cell.length_a   1.000
_cell.length_b   1.000
_cell.length_c   1.000
_cell.angle_alpha   90.00
_cell.angle_beta   90.00
_cell.angle_gamma   90.00
#
_symmetry.space_group_name_H-M   'P 1'
#
loop_
_entity.id
_entity.type
_entity.pdbx_description
1 polymer ?
#
loop_
_entity_poly.entity_id
_entity_poly.type
_entity_poly.pdbx_seq_one_letter_code
_entity_poly.pdbx_strand_id
1 'polypeptide(L)'
;MRDNIDYSHVRFFSEISKLNRVSLPDTVRLFRGETSSDPRPNKDLYELRPVLHHDMTETLEKWNNIVRHGVIPRWTRAKPQYQDTIPANHRSINGHEHSIRYHLHKGQLERRYLIMEANLLDQWPEIFVSPLAVVDKPGAAQQDIRLINDYSFPPDGSVNDYTDRSDHSPILYNPPRAIARPIYQRKMLAW
;
A
#
# COMPACT_ATOMS: atom_id res chain seq x y z
N MET A 1 -2.10 20.72 -20.84
CA MET A 1 -1.56 20.36 -19.51
C MET A 1 -2.54 19.38 -18.86
N ARG A 2 -2.27 18.07 -18.93
CA ARG A 2 -3.17 17.00 -18.41
C ARG A 2 -2.49 16.08 -17.38
N ASP A 3 -1.33 16.47 -16.84
CA ASP A 3 -0.47 15.60 -16.02
C ASP A 3 -0.19 16.18 -14.63
N ASN A 4 -1.17 16.87 -14.05
CA ASN A 4 -1.00 17.50 -12.74
C ASN A 4 -1.95 16.88 -11.71
N ILE A 5 -1.52 16.90 -10.45
CA ILE A 5 -2.33 16.45 -9.31
C ILE A 5 -3.70 17.11 -9.36
N ASP A 6 -4.76 16.33 -9.14
CA ASP A 6 -6.11 16.88 -9.04
C ASP A 6 -6.27 17.55 -7.68
N TYR A 7 -6.02 18.85 -7.64
CA TYR A 7 -6.14 19.67 -6.43
C TYR A 7 -7.59 19.85 -5.98
N SER A 8 -8.59 19.66 -6.84
CA SER A 8 -9.99 19.69 -6.40
C SER A 8 -10.27 18.50 -5.49
N HIS A 9 -9.75 17.34 -5.87
CA HIS A 9 -9.82 16.11 -5.07
C HIS A 9 -9.02 16.24 -3.75
N VAL A 10 -7.79 16.78 -3.80
CA VAL A 10 -6.98 17.07 -2.60
C VAL A 10 -7.73 17.98 -1.64
N ARG A 11 -8.28 19.09 -2.15
CA ARG A 11 -9.02 20.07 -1.36
C ARG A 11 -10.27 19.47 -0.73
N PHE A 12 -11.07 18.75 -1.51
CA PHE A 12 -12.30 18.12 -1.03
C PHE A 12 -12.04 17.18 0.16
N PHE A 13 -11.10 16.23 0.02
CA PHE A 13 -10.81 15.29 1.11
C PHE A 13 -10.09 15.97 2.29
N SER A 14 -9.29 17.01 2.03
CA SER A 14 -8.66 17.77 3.11
C SER A 14 -9.67 18.57 3.92
N GLU A 15 -10.58 19.28 3.26
CA GLU A 15 -11.62 20.09 3.91
C GLU A 15 -12.60 19.21 4.68
N ILE A 16 -13.10 18.12 4.10
CA ILE A 16 -14.04 17.23 4.82
C ILE A 16 -13.41 16.62 6.08
N SER A 17 -12.12 16.26 6.00
CA SER A 17 -11.38 15.68 7.13
C SER A 17 -11.16 16.69 8.25
N LYS A 18 -10.82 17.94 7.90
CA LYS A 18 -10.58 19.03 8.86
C LYS A 18 -11.87 19.51 9.52
N LEU A 19 -12.88 19.84 8.72
CA LEU A 19 -14.10 20.50 9.19
C LEU A 19 -14.90 19.58 10.12
N ASN A 20 -14.98 18.29 9.78
CA ASN A 20 -15.76 17.33 10.56
C ASN A 20 -14.90 16.51 11.53
N ARG A 21 -13.60 16.83 11.65
CA ARG A 21 -12.61 16.06 12.44
C ARG A 21 -12.71 14.55 12.18
N VAL A 22 -12.86 14.19 10.91
CA VAL A 22 -13.00 12.79 10.50
C VAL A 22 -11.70 12.05 10.85
N SER A 23 -11.85 10.85 11.40
CA SER A 23 -10.71 9.98 11.70
C SER A 23 -10.00 9.56 10.40
N LEU A 24 -8.70 9.28 10.44
CA LEU A 24 -7.99 8.77 9.27
C LEU A 24 -8.67 7.50 8.71
N PRO A 25 -9.06 6.50 9.53
CA PRO A 25 -9.81 5.35 9.04
C PRO A 25 -11.07 5.72 8.27
N ASP A 26 -11.91 6.62 8.81
CA ASP A 26 -13.18 6.97 8.14
C ASP A 26 -12.95 7.75 6.85
N THR A 27 -11.95 8.63 6.80
CA THR A 27 -11.55 9.30 5.55
C THR A 27 -11.08 8.28 4.50
N VAL A 28 -10.28 7.27 4.90
CA VAL A 28 -9.84 6.21 4.00
C VAL A 28 -11.01 5.36 3.51
N ARG A 29 -11.98 5.01 4.39
CA ARG A 29 -13.20 4.27 4.01
C ARG A 29 -13.99 5.00 2.94
N LEU A 30 -14.20 6.32 3.12
CA LEU A 30 -14.87 7.17 2.14
C LEU A 30 -14.12 7.18 0.81
N PHE A 31 -12.81 7.34 0.83
CA PHE A 31 -11.97 7.30 -0.38
C PHE A 31 -12.00 5.95 -1.10
N ARG A 32 -12.03 4.84 -0.34
CA ARG A 32 -12.11 3.47 -0.88
C ARG A 32 -13.52 3.08 -1.35
N GLY A 33 -14.53 3.91 -1.08
CA GLY A 33 -15.92 3.61 -1.39
C GLY A 33 -16.44 2.42 -0.58
N GLU A 34 -16.03 2.31 0.68
CA GLU A 34 -16.60 1.35 1.61
C GLU A 34 -18.03 1.78 1.96
N THR A 35 -18.97 0.85 1.83
CA THR A 35 -20.39 1.06 2.14
C THR A 35 -20.88 -0.05 3.06
N SER A 36 -22.09 0.10 3.60
CA SER A 36 -22.73 -0.98 4.36
C SER A 36 -22.97 -2.24 3.52
N SER A 37 -23.16 -2.11 2.20
CA SER A 37 -23.38 -3.23 1.29
C SER A 37 -22.08 -3.90 0.83
N ASP A 38 -20.99 -3.14 0.73
CA ASP A 38 -19.65 -3.64 0.43
C ASP A 38 -18.63 -2.92 1.33
N PRO A 39 -18.28 -3.49 2.49
CA PRO A 39 -17.34 -2.88 3.43
C PRO A 39 -15.87 -3.15 3.08
N ARG A 40 -15.57 -3.82 1.96
CA ARG A 40 -14.20 -4.24 1.64
C ARG A 40 -13.34 -3.04 1.24
N PRO A 41 -12.12 -2.88 1.76
CA PRO A 41 -11.27 -1.75 1.40
C PRO A 41 -10.70 -1.84 -0.03
N ASN A 42 -10.49 -3.06 -0.53
CA ASN A 42 -10.05 -3.30 -1.90
C ASN A 42 -11.15 -4.00 -2.69
N LYS A 43 -11.79 -3.26 -3.59
CA LYS A 43 -12.94 -3.70 -4.38
C LYS A 43 -12.61 -4.76 -5.44
N ASP A 44 -11.34 -4.85 -5.83
CA ASP A 44 -10.87 -5.78 -6.85
C ASP A 44 -10.52 -7.16 -6.28
N LEU A 45 -10.38 -7.28 -4.96
CA LEU A 45 -10.15 -8.57 -4.30
C LEU A 45 -11.46 -9.32 -4.12
N TYR A 46 -11.40 -10.64 -4.09
CA TYR A 46 -12.56 -11.51 -3.86
C TYR A 46 -12.20 -12.68 -2.96
N GLU A 47 -13.18 -13.14 -2.19
CA GLU A 47 -12.98 -14.24 -1.28
C GLU A 47 -12.86 -15.56 -2.05
N LEU A 48 -11.97 -16.42 -1.57
CA LEU A 48 -11.83 -17.77 -2.06
C LEU A 48 -12.71 -18.71 -1.21
N ARG A 49 -13.35 -19.67 -1.87
CA ARG A 49 -14.16 -20.67 -1.17
C ARG A 49 -13.24 -21.64 -0.43
N PRO A 50 -13.59 -22.06 0.80
CA PRO A 50 -12.88 -23.15 1.48
C PRO A 50 -12.84 -24.38 0.59
N VAL A 51 -11.65 -24.86 0.26
CA VAL A 51 -11.45 -26.16 -0.43
C VAL A 51 -11.20 -27.21 0.64
N LEU A 52 -11.61 -28.47 0.40
CA LEU A 52 -11.46 -29.60 1.33
C LEU A 52 -9.99 -29.96 1.69
N HIS A 53 -9.00 -29.27 1.16
CA HIS A 53 -7.60 -29.50 1.49
C HIS A 53 -7.23 -28.76 2.78
N HIS A 54 -7.17 -29.52 3.87
CA HIS A 54 -6.78 -29.06 5.20
C HIS A 54 -5.50 -28.19 5.22
N ASP A 55 -4.52 -28.51 4.36
CA ASP A 55 -3.25 -27.78 4.22
C ASP A 55 -3.39 -26.32 3.77
N MET A 56 -4.53 -25.93 3.17
CA MET A 56 -4.75 -24.57 2.67
C MET A 56 -5.66 -23.73 3.56
N THR A 57 -6.23 -24.31 4.62
CA THR A 57 -7.25 -23.67 5.47
C THR A 57 -6.75 -22.34 6.03
N GLU A 58 -5.59 -22.33 6.68
CA GLU A 58 -5.00 -21.12 7.27
C GLU A 58 -4.72 -20.04 6.21
N THR A 59 -4.22 -20.45 5.04
CA THR A 59 -3.91 -19.50 3.95
C THR A 59 -5.19 -18.87 3.39
N LEU A 60 -6.25 -19.66 3.23
CA LEU A 60 -7.56 -19.20 2.75
C LEU A 60 -8.22 -18.27 3.76
N GLU A 61 -8.14 -18.59 5.05
CA GLU A 61 -8.63 -17.72 6.13
C GLU A 61 -7.90 -16.39 6.15
N LYS A 62 -6.57 -16.39 6.08
CA LYS A 62 -5.75 -15.17 5.98
C LYS A 62 -6.11 -14.35 4.73
N TRP A 63 -6.25 -14.99 3.57
CA TRP A 63 -6.65 -14.30 2.34
C TRP A 63 -8.03 -13.65 2.47
N ASN A 64 -9.04 -14.40 2.91
CA ASN A 64 -10.40 -13.86 3.07
C ASN A 64 -10.45 -12.75 4.13
N ASN A 65 -9.62 -12.83 5.18
CA ASN A 65 -9.47 -11.74 6.14
C ASN A 65 -8.92 -10.47 5.46
N ILE A 66 -7.86 -10.59 4.64
CA ILE A 66 -7.32 -9.47 3.85
C ILE A 66 -8.35 -8.90 2.89
N VAL A 67 -9.18 -9.74 2.24
CA VAL A 67 -10.24 -9.26 1.35
C VAL A 67 -11.29 -8.44 2.12
N ARG A 68 -11.68 -8.90 3.31
CA ARG A 68 -12.72 -8.25 4.12
C ARG A 68 -12.23 -6.98 4.81
N HIS A 69 -10.99 -6.98 5.29
CA HIS A 69 -10.50 -5.97 6.23
C HIS A 69 -9.24 -5.25 5.76
N GLY A 70 -8.66 -5.66 4.64
CA GLY A 70 -7.37 -5.16 4.17
C GLY A 70 -6.20 -5.79 4.93
N VAL A 71 -4.99 -5.33 4.62
CA VAL A 71 -3.80 -5.72 5.37
C VAL A 71 -3.76 -4.91 6.67
N ILE A 72 -3.82 -5.59 7.81
CA ILE A 72 -3.70 -5.00 9.13
C ILE A 72 -2.34 -5.40 9.70
N PRO A 73 -1.32 -4.51 9.63
CA PRO A 73 -0.01 -4.82 10.18
C PRO A 73 -0.07 -4.91 11.71
N ARG A 74 0.75 -5.79 12.28
CA ARG A 74 1.05 -5.77 13.71
C ARG A 74 2.26 -4.90 13.97
N TRP A 75 2.17 -4.11 15.02
CA TRP A 75 3.24 -3.23 15.45
C TRP A 75 3.92 -3.79 16.69
N THR A 76 5.25 -3.65 16.78
CA THR A 76 5.99 -3.97 18.00
C THR A 76 5.61 -2.98 19.11
N ARG A 77 5.80 -3.39 20.37
CA ARG A 77 5.55 -2.53 21.53
C ARG A 77 6.44 -1.27 21.57
N ALA A 78 7.52 -1.27 20.80
CA ALA A 78 8.45 -0.15 20.70
C ALA A 78 7.95 0.96 19.77
N LYS A 79 6.92 0.71 18.95
CA LYS A 79 6.39 1.73 18.03
C LYS A 79 5.80 2.91 18.82
N PRO A 80 6.30 4.13 18.62
CA PRO A 80 5.72 5.29 19.29
C PRO A 80 4.36 5.64 18.69
N GLN A 81 3.54 6.32 19.49
CA GLN A 81 2.24 6.82 19.06
C GLN A 81 2.40 7.95 18.04
N TYR A 82 3.44 8.77 18.17
CA TYR A 82 3.75 9.93 17.32
C TYR A 82 5.15 9.77 16.69
N GLN A 83 5.37 10.40 15.54
CA GLN A 83 6.69 10.50 14.93
C GLN A 83 7.32 11.85 15.30
N ASP A 84 8.33 11.84 16.17
CA ASP A 84 8.96 13.08 16.66
C ASP A 84 9.81 13.79 15.60
N THR A 85 10.35 13.05 14.62
CA THR A 85 11.19 13.58 13.55
C THR A 85 10.76 13.03 12.21
N ILE A 86 10.40 13.93 11.29
CA ILE A 86 10.06 13.57 9.91
C ILE A 86 11.36 13.46 9.10
N PRO A 87 11.66 12.30 8.49
CA PRO A 87 12.88 12.14 7.69
C PRO A 87 12.79 12.95 6.40
N ALA A 88 13.91 13.55 6.00
CA ALA A 88 14.03 14.21 4.70
C ALA A 88 14.04 13.17 3.56
N ASN A 89 13.47 13.54 2.42
CA ASN A 89 13.54 12.71 1.21
C ASN A 89 14.98 12.45 0.76
N HIS A 90 15.20 11.35 0.06
CA HIS A 90 16.49 11.00 -0.51
C HIS A 90 16.91 12.00 -1.60
N ARG A 91 18.22 12.27 -1.71
CA ARG A 91 18.75 13.20 -2.74
C ARG A 91 18.46 12.76 -4.17
N SER A 92 18.10 11.51 -4.40
CA SER A 92 17.76 11.00 -5.73
C SER A 92 16.56 11.73 -6.35
N ILE A 93 15.64 12.29 -5.55
CA ILE A 93 14.47 13.01 -6.06
C ILE A 93 14.82 14.27 -6.87
N ASN A 94 16.02 14.83 -6.65
CA ASN A 94 16.42 16.09 -7.24
C ASN A 94 16.42 16.00 -8.77
N GLY A 95 15.79 16.97 -9.45
CA GLY A 95 15.71 17.02 -10.92
C GLY A 95 14.64 16.11 -11.53
N HIS A 96 13.80 15.45 -10.71
CA HIS A 96 12.73 14.56 -11.16
C HIS A 96 11.32 15.08 -10.85
N GLU A 97 11.16 16.38 -10.57
CA GLU A 97 9.93 16.98 -10.06
C GLU A 97 8.73 16.73 -10.99
N HIS A 98 8.95 16.81 -12.30
CA HIS A 98 7.90 16.56 -13.29
C HIS A 98 7.46 15.09 -13.27
N SER A 99 8.42 14.16 -13.33
CA SER A 99 8.14 12.72 -13.32
C SER A 99 7.49 12.28 -12.02
N ILE A 100 7.91 12.83 -10.87
CA ILE A 100 7.29 12.57 -9.57
C ILE A 100 5.81 13.03 -9.60
N ARG A 101 5.52 14.25 -10.05
CA ARG A 101 4.14 14.74 -10.16
C ARG A 101 3.29 13.88 -11.09
N TYR A 102 3.83 13.45 -12.22
CA TYR A 102 3.16 12.54 -13.13
C TYR A 102 2.80 11.20 -12.46
N HIS A 103 3.75 10.59 -11.74
CA HIS A 103 3.51 9.33 -11.02
C HIS A 103 2.50 9.48 -9.88
N LEU A 104 2.54 10.60 -9.15
CA LEU A 104 1.56 10.92 -8.11
C LEU A 104 0.16 11.10 -8.71
N HIS A 105 0.05 11.86 -9.79
CA HIS A 105 -1.21 12.07 -10.51
C HIS A 105 -1.78 10.73 -11.03
N LYS A 106 -0.95 9.90 -11.67
CA LYS A 106 -1.36 8.57 -12.13
C LYS A 106 -1.86 7.70 -10.97
N GLY A 107 -1.13 7.67 -9.85
CA GLY A 107 -1.53 6.93 -8.66
C GLY A 107 -2.81 7.46 -8.02
N GLN A 108 -3.07 8.77 -8.10
CA GLN A 108 -4.32 9.38 -7.66
C GLN A 108 -5.51 8.96 -8.54
N LEU A 109 -5.35 9.02 -9.87
CA LEU A 109 -6.39 8.60 -10.83
C LEU A 109 -6.75 7.12 -10.66
N GLU A 110 -5.76 6.28 -10.41
CA GLU A 110 -5.93 4.84 -10.17
C GLU A 110 -6.41 4.53 -8.74
N ARG A 111 -6.74 5.56 -7.94
CA ARG A 111 -7.14 5.45 -6.52
C ARG A 111 -6.14 4.67 -5.66
N ARG A 112 -4.87 4.61 -6.07
CA ARG A 112 -3.79 4.01 -5.28
C ARG A 112 -3.29 4.96 -4.22
N TYR A 113 -3.28 6.26 -4.51
CA TYR A 113 -2.83 7.30 -3.59
C TYR A 113 -3.97 8.26 -3.23
N LEU A 114 -4.14 8.47 -1.93
CA LEU A 114 -4.89 9.60 -1.38
C LEU A 114 -3.89 10.72 -1.11
N ILE A 115 -4.01 11.82 -1.84
CA ILE A 115 -3.13 12.99 -1.69
C ILE A 115 -3.90 14.05 -0.89
N MET A 116 -3.28 14.55 0.17
CA MET A 116 -3.91 15.39 1.19
C MET A 116 -3.00 16.57 1.55
N GLU A 117 -3.55 17.59 2.20
CA GLU A 117 -2.75 18.68 2.77
C GLU A 117 -1.94 18.20 4.00
N ALA A 118 -0.67 18.60 4.05
CA ALA A 118 0.29 18.11 5.04
C ALA A 118 -0.05 18.47 6.50
N ASN A 119 -0.82 19.54 6.74
CA ASN A 119 -1.25 19.92 8.09
C ASN A 119 -2.29 18.97 8.71
N LEU A 120 -2.80 17.99 7.98
CA LEU A 120 -3.58 16.90 8.57
C LEU A 120 -2.72 15.96 9.42
N LEU A 121 -1.39 16.01 9.31
CA LEU A 121 -0.50 15.27 10.21
C LEU A 121 -0.70 15.68 11.68
N ASP A 122 -1.08 16.94 11.93
CA ASP A 122 -1.38 17.43 13.28
C ASP A 122 -2.67 16.79 13.85
N GLN A 123 -3.58 16.35 12.98
CA GLN A 123 -4.84 15.71 13.33
C GLN A 123 -4.73 14.18 13.41
N TRP A 124 -3.83 13.58 12.63
CA TRP A 124 -3.67 12.13 12.49
C TRP A 124 -2.30 11.68 12.98
N PRO A 125 -2.09 11.64 14.31
CA PRO A 125 -0.82 11.26 14.90
C PRO A 125 -0.38 9.84 14.55
N GLU A 126 -1.30 8.98 14.14
CA GLU A 126 -1.03 7.62 13.69
C GLU A 126 -0.24 7.55 12.36
N ILE A 127 -0.14 8.64 11.59
CA ILE A 127 0.60 8.67 10.33
C ILE A 127 2.11 8.76 10.60
N PHE A 128 2.85 7.81 10.04
CA PHE A 128 4.30 7.83 10.02
C PHE A 128 4.78 8.18 8.61
N VAL A 129 5.61 9.21 8.51
CA VAL A 129 6.16 9.69 7.24
C VAL A 129 7.47 8.96 6.94
N SER A 130 7.52 8.34 5.77
CA SER A 130 8.72 7.71 5.21
C SER A 130 9.25 8.57 4.05
N PRO A 131 10.58 8.60 3.84
CA PRO A 131 11.16 9.42 2.80
C PRO A 131 10.90 8.83 1.41
N LEU A 132 10.74 9.71 0.44
CA LEU A 132 10.64 9.35 -0.96
C LEU A 132 12.03 9.25 -1.60
N ALA A 133 12.18 8.27 -2.48
CA ALA A 133 13.31 8.13 -3.39
C ALA A 133 12.81 7.91 -4.82
N VAL A 134 13.67 8.19 -5.79
CA VAL A 134 13.46 7.79 -7.18
C VAL A 134 14.60 6.92 -7.66
N VAL A 135 14.29 6.01 -8.58
CA VAL A 135 15.26 5.18 -9.30
C VAL A 135 14.87 5.16 -10.77
N ASP A 136 15.84 5.37 -11.66
CA ASP A 136 15.61 5.30 -13.11
C ASP A 136 15.16 3.91 -13.54
N LYS A 137 14.28 3.84 -14.53
CA LYS A 137 13.90 2.58 -15.18
C LYS A 137 14.92 2.26 -16.28
N PRO A 138 15.79 1.26 -16.11
CA PRO A 138 16.71 0.87 -17.17
C PRO A 138 15.94 0.35 -18.38
N GLY A 139 16.30 0.80 -19.58
CA GLY A 139 15.73 0.35 -20.84
C GLY A 139 14.36 0.96 -21.21
N ALA A 140 13.88 1.98 -20.49
CA ALA A 140 12.69 2.71 -20.91
C ALA A 140 12.99 3.59 -22.14
N ALA A 141 12.07 3.60 -23.11
CA ALA A 141 12.20 4.39 -24.34
C ALA A 141 12.22 5.92 -24.09
N GLN A 142 11.69 6.35 -22.94
CA GLN A 142 11.72 7.71 -22.43
C GLN A 142 12.22 7.67 -20.98
N GLN A 143 12.85 8.76 -20.52
CA GLN A 143 13.31 8.87 -19.13
C GLN A 143 12.11 8.71 -18.18
N ASP A 144 12.06 7.57 -17.49
CA ASP A 144 11.00 7.20 -16.58
C ASP A 144 11.62 6.71 -15.27
N ILE A 145 10.91 6.94 -14.17
CA ILE A 145 11.37 6.65 -12.82
C ILE A 145 10.45 5.65 -12.14
N ARG A 146 10.96 5.04 -11.08
CA ARG A 146 10.18 4.38 -10.04
C ARG A 146 10.20 5.28 -8.81
N LEU A 147 9.04 5.78 -8.41
CA LEU A 147 8.88 6.42 -7.11
C LEU A 147 8.85 5.34 -6.03
N ILE A 148 9.70 5.47 -5.02
CA ILE A 148 9.87 4.51 -3.93
C ILE A 148 9.55 5.22 -2.62
N ASN A 149 8.75 4.57 -1.79
CA ASN A 149 8.61 4.94 -0.39
C ASN A 149 9.54 4.06 0.45
N ASP A 150 10.50 4.69 1.14
CA ASP A 150 11.51 3.96 1.90
C ASP A 150 11.01 3.67 3.32
N TYR A 151 10.33 2.53 3.45
CA TYR A 151 9.80 2.07 4.74
C TYR A 151 10.86 1.57 5.71
N SER A 152 12.13 1.50 5.29
CA SER A 152 13.26 1.03 6.11
C SER A 152 14.13 2.17 6.65
N PHE A 153 13.74 3.43 6.44
CA PHE A 153 14.47 4.59 6.93
C PHE A 153 13.59 5.46 7.84
N PRO A 154 14.16 6.07 8.90
CA PRO A 154 15.54 5.90 9.38
C PRO A 154 15.75 4.54 10.08
N PRO A 155 16.98 4.02 10.14
CA PRO A 155 17.29 2.81 10.91
C PRO A 155 16.81 2.96 12.36
N ASP A 156 16.26 1.88 12.91
CA ASP A 156 15.72 1.78 14.28
C ASP A 156 14.51 2.70 14.56
N GLY A 157 14.02 3.41 13.55
CA GLY A 157 12.91 4.36 13.66
C GLY A 157 11.95 4.30 12.47
N SER A 158 12.07 3.28 11.63
CA SER A 158 11.29 3.13 10.41
C SER A 158 10.02 2.30 10.63
N VAL A 159 9.06 2.42 9.70
CA VAL A 159 7.84 1.59 9.70
C VAL A 159 8.20 0.10 9.73
N ASN A 160 9.23 -0.30 8.98
CA ASN A 160 9.68 -1.69 8.93
C ASN A 160 10.31 -2.17 10.24
N ASP A 161 10.99 -1.32 11.00
CA ASP A 161 11.57 -1.68 12.30
C ASP A 161 10.48 -1.85 13.36
N TYR A 162 9.40 -1.08 13.24
CA TYR A 162 8.23 -1.18 14.09
C TYR A 162 7.26 -2.29 13.70
N THR A 163 7.42 -2.94 12.55
CA THR A 163 6.51 -3.99 12.10
C THR A 163 6.87 -5.32 12.75
N ASP A 164 5.93 -5.93 13.48
CA ASP A 164 6.08 -7.30 13.96
C ASP A 164 5.89 -8.26 12.78
N ARG A 165 6.95 -9.01 12.44
CA ARG A 165 6.96 -9.92 11.30
C ARG A 165 6.58 -11.35 11.68
N SER A 166 6.23 -11.61 12.94
CA SER A 166 5.90 -12.95 13.43
C SER A 166 4.59 -13.51 12.87
N ASP A 167 3.68 -12.64 12.41
CA ASP A 167 2.42 -13.03 11.80
C ASP A 167 2.50 -13.21 10.26
N HIS A 168 3.61 -12.81 9.65
CA HIS A 168 3.86 -13.00 8.24
C HIS A 168 4.02 -14.50 7.96
N SER A 169 3.28 -14.99 6.96
CA SER A 169 3.47 -16.37 6.50
C SER A 169 4.92 -16.56 6.04
N PRO A 170 5.59 -17.65 6.43
CA PRO A 170 6.95 -17.90 6.01
C PRO A 170 7.02 -17.98 4.48
N ILE A 171 7.96 -17.24 3.89
CA ILE A 171 8.20 -17.32 2.46
C ILE A 171 8.99 -18.61 2.20
N LEU A 172 8.27 -19.67 1.82
CA LEU A 172 8.87 -20.91 1.36
C LEU A 172 9.16 -20.78 -0.13
N TYR A 173 10.45 -20.74 -0.50
CA TYR A 173 10.84 -20.75 -1.91
C TYR A 173 10.49 -22.10 -2.54
N ASN A 174 9.52 -22.08 -3.45
CA ASN A 174 9.21 -23.24 -4.28
C ASN A 174 9.87 -23.04 -5.65
N PRO A 175 10.84 -23.87 -6.06
CA PRO A 175 11.54 -23.66 -7.33
C PRO A 175 10.56 -23.76 -8.50
N PRO A 176 10.75 -23.01 -9.60
CA PRO A 176 9.82 -22.98 -10.74
C PRO A 176 9.39 -24.37 -11.24
N ARG A 177 10.31 -25.35 -11.22
CA ARG A 177 10.05 -26.75 -11.59
C ARG A 177 8.93 -27.42 -10.79
N ALA A 178 8.80 -27.09 -9.50
CA ALA A 178 7.83 -27.69 -8.60
C ALA A 178 6.41 -27.15 -8.83
N ILE A 179 6.29 -25.96 -9.43
CA ILE A 179 5.02 -25.41 -9.91
C ILE A 179 4.73 -25.91 -11.33
N ALA A 180 5.74 -25.92 -12.21
CA ALA A 180 5.57 -26.29 -13.61
C ALA A 180 5.18 -27.76 -13.82
N ARG A 181 5.74 -28.68 -13.03
CA ARG A 181 5.50 -30.13 -13.18
C ARG A 181 4.04 -30.54 -12.92
N PRO A 182 3.38 -30.12 -11.82
CA PRO A 182 1.95 -30.38 -11.63
C PRO A 182 1.05 -29.78 -12.72
N ILE A 183 1.36 -28.58 -13.21
CA ILE A 183 0.59 -27.93 -14.31
C ILE A 183 0.72 -28.76 -15.59
N TYR A 184 1.94 -29.16 -15.96
CA TYR A 184 2.19 -30.00 -17.12
C TYR A 184 1.48 -31.35 -17.01
N GLN A 185 1.58 -32.02 -15.85
CA GLN A 185 0.91 -33.30 -15.61
C GLN A 185 -0.61 -33.19 -15.71
N ARG A 186 -1.22 -32.15 -15.14
CA ARG A 186 -2.67 -31.91 -15.24
C ARG A 186 -3.11 -31.61 -16.68
N LYS A 187 -2.27 -30.95 -17.48
CA LYS A 187 -2.51 -30.78 -18.93
C LYS A 187 -2.43 -32.10 -19.71
N MET A 188 -1.53 -32.99 -19.33
CA MET A 188 -1.36 -34.28 -20.00
C MET A 188 -2.43 -35.31 -19.62
N LEU A 189 -3.01 -35.21 -18.41
CA LEU A 189 -4.06 -36.10 -17.89
C LEU A 189 -5.49 -35.67 -18.28
N ALA A 190 -5.64 -34.56 -19.01
CA ALA A 190 -6.93 -34.06 -19.51
C ALA A 190 -7.26 -34.57 -20.93
N TRP A 191 -6.58 -35.62 -21.39
CA TRP A 191 -6.82 -36.36 -22.64
C TRP A 191 -6.99 -37.84 -22.33
#